data_AF-F3FZV1-F1
#
_entry.id   AF-F3FZV1-F1
#
_cell.length_a   1.000
_cell.length_b   1.000
_cell.length_c   1.000
_cell.angle_alpha   90.00
_cell.angle_beta   90.00
_cell.angle_gamma   90.00
#
_symmetry.space_group_name_H-M   'P 1'
#
loop_
_entity.id
_entity.type
_entity.pdbx_description
1 polymer ?
#
loop_
_entity_poly.entity_id
_entity_poly.type
_entity_poly.pdbx_seq_one_letter_code
_entity_poly.pdbx_strand_id
1 'polypeptide(L)' 'QMTKQRRTFSPEFKREAADLVLKQDYSFIEASRSLGAPA' A
#
# COMPACT_ATOMS: atom_id res chain seq x y z
N GLN A 1 17.29 14.82 16.74
CA GLN A 1 17.02 13.50 16.13
C GLN A 1 15.62 13.54 15.52
N MET A 2 15.48 13.58 14.19
CA MET A 2 14.20 13.26 13.57
C MET A 2 14.15 11.75 13.36
N THR A 3 13.33 11.05 14.15
CA THR A 3 12.95 9.69 13.83
C THR A 3 12.10 9.75 12.56
N LYS A 4 12.53 9.08 11.49
CA LYS A 4 11.75 9.03 10.24
C LYS A 4 10.42 8.35 10.57
N GLN A 5 9.34 9.12 10.68
CA GLN A 5 8.04 8.57 11.03
C GLN A 5 7.61 7.59 9.94
N ARG A 6 7.48 6.31 10.29
CA ARG A 6 7.00 5.29 9.34
C ARG A 6 5.53 5.58 9.08
N ARG A 7 5.14 5.66 7.81
CA ARG A 7 3.72 5.70 7.44
C ARG A 7 3.04 4.42 7.92
N THR A 8 1.89 4.58 8.55
CA THR A 8 1.03 3.47 8.97
C THR A 8 -0.18 3.45 8.05
N PHE A 9 -0.38 2.35 7.35
CA PHE A 9 -1.58 2.10 6.55
C PHE A 9 -2.63 1.38 7.39
N SER A 10 -3.90 1.65 7.11
CA SER A 10 -5.01 0.96 7.77
C SER A 10 -5.05 -0.53 7.39
N PRO A 11 -5.69 -1.39 8.19
CA PRO A 11 -5.89 -2.79 7.83
C PRO A 11 -6.61 -2.99 6.49
N GLU A 12 -7.59 -2.13 6.19
CA GLU A 12 -8.38 -2.17 4.96
C GLU A 12 -7.50 -1.89 3.75
N PHE A 13 -6.66 -0.85 3.83
CA PHE A 13 -5.69 -0.53 2.80
C PHE A 13 -4.76 -1.74 2.51
N LYS A 14 -4.26 -2.39 3.55
CA LYS A 14 -3.37 -3.55 3.39
C LYS A 14 -4.08 -4.72 2.72
N ARG A 15 -5.34 -4.97 3.07
CA ARG A 15 -6.15 -6.04 2.50
C ARG A 15 -6.44 -5.80 1.02
N GLU A 16 -6.89 -4.59 0.67
CA GLU A 16 -7.17 -4.23 -0.72
C GLU A 16 -5.90 -4.27 -1.58
N ALA A 17 -4.77 -3.79 -1.06
CA ALA A 17 -3.49 -3.85 -1.77
C ALA A 17 -3.06 -5.31 -2.03
N ALA A 18 -3.23 -6.19 -1.03
CA ALA A 18 -2.93 -7.62 -1.18
C ALA A 18 -3.84 -8.28 -2.23
N ASP A 19 -5.11 -7.91 -2.28
CA ASP A 19 -6.05 -8.43 -3.29
C ASP A 19 -5.64 -8.00 -4.71
N LEU A 20 -5.19 -6.77 -4.92
CA LEU A 20 -4.68 -6.32 -6.22
C LEU A 20 -3.45 -7.12 -6.66
N VAL A 21 -2.50 -7.37 -5.75
CA VAL A 21 -1.29 -8.14 -6.05
C VAL A 21 -1.62 -9.60 -6.37
N LEU A 22 -2.43 -10.24 -5.54
CA LEU A 22 -2.66 -11.69 -5.62
C LEU A 22 -3.69 -12.10 -6.67
N LYS A 23 -4.66 -11.22 -6.98
CA LYS A 23 -5.79 -11.56 -7.86
C LYS A 23 -5.71 -10.89 -9.22
N GLN A 24 -4.95 -9.80 -9.34
CA GLN A 24 -4.87 -9.00 -10.56
C GLN A 24 -3.44 -8.82 -11.08
N ASP A 25 -2.46 -9.52 -10.49
CA ASP A 25 -1.04 -9.49 -10.88
C ASP A 25 -0.40 -8.09 -10.82
N TYR A 26 -0.88 -7.22 -9.93
CA TYR A 26 -0.25 -5.91 -9.72
C TYR A 26 1.10 -6.09 -9.01
N SER A 27 2.07 -5.25 -9.34
CA SER A 27 3.22 -5.06 -8.46
C SER A 27 2.80 -4.35 -7.16
N PHE A 28 3.60 -4.50 -6.09
CA PHE A 28 3.35 -3.79 -4.84
C PHE A 28 3.24 -2.27 -5.02
N ILE A 29 3.99 -1.70 -5.95
CA ILE A 29 3.99 -0.26 -6.22
C ILE A 29 2.71 0.17 -6.92
N GLU A 30 2.26 -0.59 -7.92
CA GLU A 30 1.03 -0.32 -8.65
C GLU A 30 -0.19 -0.47 -7.74
N ALA A 31 -0.24 -1.52 -6.92
CA ALA A 31 -1.34 -1.75 -5.98
C ALA A 31 -1.45 -0.58 -4.99
N SER A 32 -0.32 -0.14 -4.43
CA SER A 32 -0.30 0.96 -3.46
C SER A 32 -0.73 2.30 -4.10
N ARG A 33 -0.25 2.61 -5.33
CA ARG A 33 -0.65 3.82 -6.05
C ARG A 33 -2.13 3.82 -6.44
N SER A 34 -2.65 2.67 -6.85
CA SER A 34 -4.07 2.52 -7.23
C SER A 34 -5.02 2.84 -6.07
N LEU A 35 -4.56 2.62 -4.83
CA LEU A 35 -5.31 2.91 -3.60
C LEU A 35 -4.98 4.30 -3.00
N GLY A 36 -4.25 5.14 -3.73
CA GLY A 36 -3.92 6.50 -3.31
C GLY A 36 -2.83 6.57 -2.22
N ALA A 37 -1.91 5.59 -2.16
CA ALA A 37 -0.76 5.71 -1.27
C ALA A 37 0.00 7.02 -1.54
N PRO A 38 0.30 7.81 -0.50
CA PRO A 38 1.06 9.03 -0.68
C PRO A 38 2.45 8.70 -1.21
N ALA A 39 2.92 9.52 -2.17
CA ALA A 39 4.27 9.45 -2.73
C ALA A 39 5.37 9.55 -1.64
#